data_AF-A0A7S1KBL6-F1
#
_entry.id   AF-A0A7S1KBL6-F1
#
_cell.length_a   1.000
_cell.length_b   1.000
_cell.length_c   1.000
_cell.angle_alpha   90.00
_cell.angle_beta   90.00
_cell.angle_gamma   90.00
#
_symmetry.space_group_name_H-M   'P 1'
#
loop_
_entity.id
_entity.type
_entity.pdbx_description
1 polymer ?
#
loop_
_entity_poly.entity_id
_entity_poly.type
_entity_poly.pdbx_seq_one_letter_code
_entity_poly.pdbx_strand_id
1 'polypeptide(L)'
;KHSLVRPCFLTSTLDSAMKLSRVILPLLLTTSVLLTIAAFVPQALPSQSLTSVLQRQKAPRTLLGAATAGEGTPQPPKEVTLLKDLRNLRDLKVVDMHQHFGSFEDMGELGKKHLTEEIPVLPDFLKKFLLKTSSKFTAAPYGSFLGMKQQNGFARIDVGVMLSVYAPKTWGIASQESLIKHLEDPRNIRDGHPQFVGFSGVNMTDWDNSKEIAIANLSKTLEHPLVVGIKLAFIHNNFALDDRRYDPIYQTAAKYGVPVYHHIGSTPLQKLSDKTEAEREKFRRTYLVEFLEPAIQ
;
A
#
# COMPACT_ATOMS: atom_id res chain seq x y z
N LYS A 1 -15.19 -70.90 26.16
CA LYS A 1 -15.05 -71.20 24.72
C LYS A 1 -16.39 -70.95 24.03
N HIS A 2 -16.41 -70.06 23.03
CA HIS A 2 -17.40 -69.88 21.95
C HIS A 2 -18.86 -69.57 22.33
N SER A 3 -19.64 -68.80 21.57
CA SER A 3 -19.44 -67.83 20.48
C SER A 3 -20.78 -67.12 20.26
N LEU A 4 -20.78 -65.79 20.20
CA LEU A 4 -21.19 -64.94 19.06
C LEU A 4 -22.60 -65.13 18.48
N VAL A 5 -23.36 -64.04 18.60
CA VAL A 5 -24.59 -63.71 17.89
C VAL A 5 -24.31 -62.54 16.95
N ARG A 6 -24.84 -62.59 15.72
CA ARG A 6 -25.22 -61.42 14.90
C ARG A 6 -26.35 -61.78 13.93
N PRO A 7 -27.25 -60.83 13.63
CA PRO A 7 -28.04 -60.82 12.41
C PRO A 7 -27.79 -59.59 11.49
N CYS A 8 -28.33 -59.73 10.27
CA CYS A 8 -28.51 -58.84 9.10
C CYS A 8 -28.67 -57.31 9.28
N PHE A 9 -28.25 -56.53 8.25
CA PHE A 9 -29.12 -55.99 7.18
C PHE A 9 -28.30 -55.25 6.08
N LEU A 10 -28.74 -55.36 4.83
CA LEU A 10 -28.23 -54.70 3.61
C LEU A 10 -29.16 -53.54 3.19
N THR A 11 -28.61 -52.62 2.37
CA THR A 11 -29.23 -51.53 1.57
C THR A 11 -29.07 -50.08 2.10
N SER A 12 -27.99 -49.38 1.71
CA SER A 12 -27.93 -47.89 1.71
C SER A 12 -26.82 -47.23 0.86
N THR A 13 -26.08 -47.94 -0.01
CA THR A 13 -24.79 -47.43 -0.52
C THR A 13 -24.77 -46.80 -1.91
N LEU A 14 -25.88 -46.74 -2.66
CA LEU A 14 -25.86 -46.23 -4.05
C LEU A 14 -26.37 -44.79 -4.23
N ASP A 15 -27.05 -44.20 -3.24
CA ASP A 15 -27.63 -42.86 -3.36
C ASP A 15 -26.68 -41.73 -2.91
N SER A 16 -25.60 -42.06 -2.19
CA SER A 16 -24.59 -41.10 -1.73
C SER A 16 -23.52 -40.76 -2.77
N ALA A 17 -23.28 -41.63 -3.76
CA ALA A 17 -22.23 -41.42 -4.76
C ALA A 17 -22.62 -40.36 -5.82
N MET A 18 -23.91 -40.24 -6.15
CA MET A 18 -24.40 -39.25 -7.13
C MET A 18 -24.62 -37.85 -6.53
N LYS A 19 -24.74 -37.73 -5.20
CA LYS A 19 -24.82 -36.42 -4.53
C LYS A 19 -23.44 -35.78 -4.33
N LEU A 20 -22.37 -36.58 -4.22
CA LEU A 20 -21.01 -36.05 -4.06
C LEU A 20 -20.47 -35.37 -5.34
N SER A 21 -20.83 -35.84 -6.54
CA SER A 21 -20.33 -35.23 -7.79
C SER A 21 -20.97 -33.86 -8.10
N ARG A 22 -22.19 -33.60 -7.60
CA ARG A 22 -22.87 -32.30 -7.76
C ARG A 22 -22.37 -31.22 -6.79
N VAL A 23 -21.63 -31.58 -5.74
CA VAL A 23 -21.03 -30.64 -4.78
C VAL A 23 -19.55 -30.37 -5.09
N ILE A 24 -18.86 -31.32 -5.72
CA ILE A 24 -17.42 -31.18 -6.04
C ILE A 24 -17.18 -30.41 -7.35
N LEU A 25 -18.10 -30.49 -8.32
CA LEU A 25 -17.93 -29.81 -9.61
C LEU A 25 -18.08 -28.26 -9.55
N PRO A 26 -18.93 -27.65 -8.69
CA PRO A 26 -18.94 -26.19 -8.50
C PRO A 26 -17.74 -25.69 -7.70
N LEU A 27 -17.13 -26.54 -6.86
CA LEU A 27 -15.96 -26.16 -6.05
C LEU A 27 -14.69 -26.01 -6.90
N LEU A 28 -14.59 -26.79 -7.98
CA LEU A 28 -13.52 -26.66 -9.00
C LEU A 28 -13.74 -25.49 -9.97
N LEU A 29 -14.93 -24.87 -10.00
CA LEU A 29 -15.15 -23.60 -10.71
C LEU A 29 -14.89 -22.37 -9.83
N THR A 30 -14.91 -22.50 -8.51
CA THR A 30 -14.54 -21.39 -7.61
C THR A 30 -13.03 -21.09 -7.58
N THR A 31 -12.18 -22.03 -7.99
CA THR A 31 -10.74 -21.77 -8.20
C THR A 31 -10.48 -20.85 -9.38
N SER A 32 -11.36 -20.78 -10.39
CA SER A 32 -11.25 -19.77 -11.46
C SER A 32 -11.62 -18.37 -10.98
N VAL A 33 -12.60 -18.22 -10.06
CA VAL A 33 -12.97 -16.90 -9.53
C VAL A 33 -11.89 -16.36 -8.58
N LEU A 34 -11.23 -17.22 -7.79
CA LEU A 34 -10.05 -16.82 -7.01
C LEU A 34 -8.87 -16.42 -7.91
N LEU A 35 -8.71 -17.04 -9.09
CA LEU A 35 -7.70 -16.63 -10.07
C LEU A 35 -8.02 -15.27 -10.70
N THR A 36 -9.30 -14.95 -10.94
CA THR A 36 -9.69 -13.64 -11.51
C THR A 36 -9.51 -12.49 -10.51
N ILE A 37 -9.68 -12.73 -9.20
CA ILE A 37 -9.40 -11.71 -8.17
C ILE A 37 -7.88 -11.49 -8.01
N ALA A 38 -7.06 -12.51 -8.28
CA ALA A 38 -5.60 -12.40 -8.33
C ALA A 38 -5.06 -11.79 -9.64
N ALA A 39 -5.92 -11.59 -10.65
CA ALA A 39 -5.58 -11.02 -11.95
C ALA A 39 -5.98 -9.53 -12.06
N PHE A 40 -5.72 -8.73 -11.02
CA PHE A 40 -5.54 -7.29 -11.21
C PHE A 40 -4.09 -7.02 -11.63
N VAL A 41 -3.78 -7.43 -12.86
CA VAL A 41 -2.70 -6.81 -13.63
C VAL A 41 -3.12 -5.36 -13.83
N PRO A 42 -2.32 -4.33 -13.47
CA PRO A 42 -2.64 -2.98 -13.86
C PRO A 42 -2.70 -2.96 -15.39
N GLN A 43 -3.90 -2.74 -15.94
CA GLN A 43 -4.02 -2.41 -17.35
C GLN A 43 -3.10 -1.22 -17.59
N ALA A 44 -2.03 -1.47 -18.35
CA ALA A 44 -1.18 -0.41 -18.86
C ALA A 44 -2.10 0.57 -19.57
N LEU A 45 -2.15 1.80 -19.06
CA LEU A 45 -2.78 2.92 -19.75
C LEU A 45 -2.22 2.95 -21.18
N PRO A 46 -3.07 3.16 -22.21
CA PRO A 46 -2.58 3.28 -23.57
C PRO A 46 -1.56 4.42 -23.60
N SER A 47 -0.37 4.13 -24.11
CA SER A 47 0.73 5.07 -24.25
C SER A 47 0.27 6.26 -25.09
N GLN A 48 -0.20 7.32 -24.44
CA GLN A 48 -0.24 8.63 -25.07
C GLN A 48 1.22 9.03 -25.28
N SER A 49 1.59 9.23 -26.53
CA SER A 49 2.96 9.61 -26.90
C SER A 49 3.39 10.83 -26.09
N LEU A 50 4.54 10.71 -25.41
CA LEU A 50 5.22 11.78 -24.66
C LEU A 50 5.49 13.06 -25.47
N THR A 51 5.21 13.06 -26.77
CA THR A 51 5.38 14.18 -27.69
C THR A 51 4.35 15.30 -27.52
N SER A 52 3.16 15.04 -26.97
CA SER A 52 2.07 16.06 -26.93
C SER A 52 2.09 16.99 -25.71
N VAL A 53 2.79 16.62 -24.62
CA VAL A 53 2.85 17.42 -23.38
C VAL A 53 4.00 18.45 -23.43
N LEU A 54 5.03 18.22 -24.24
CA LEU A 54 6.18 19.14 -24.36
C LEU A 54 5.96 20.33 -25.31
N GLN A 55 4.81 20.41 -26.01
CA GLN A 55 4.56 21.44 -27.02
C GLN A 55 3.73 22.65 -26.55
N ARG A 56 3.34 22.72 -25.26
CA ARG A 56 2.44 23.77 -24.77
C ARG A 56 2.94 24.58 -23.57
N GLN A 57 4.21 24.95 -23.53
CA GLN A 57 4.66 26.09 -22.73
C GLN A 57 5.82 26.84 -23.41
N LYS A 58 5.51 27.61 -24.46
CA LYS A 58 6.29 28.80 -24.82
C LYS A 58 5.53 30.02 -24.31
N ALA A 59 5.81 30.44 -23.08
CA ALA A 59 5.54 31.80 -22.63
C ALA A 59 6.82 32.65 -22.82
N PRO A 60 6.70 33.95 -23.14
CA PRO A 60 7.84 34.78 -23.47
C PRO A 60 8.65 35.12 -22.21
N ARG A 61 9.94 34.77 -22.22
CA ARG A 61 10.93 35.28 -21.27
C ARG A 61 11.22 36.74 -21.61
N THR A 62 10.73 37.66 -20.79
CA THR A 62 11.35 38.97 -20.62
C THR A 62 11.91 39.01 -19.21
N LEU A 63 13.23 38.88 -19.08
CA LEU A 63 13.93 39.12 -17.82
C LEU A 63 15.17 39.95 -18.15
N LEU A 64 15.06 41.23 -17.79
CA LEU A 64 16.16 42.17 -17.69
C LEU A 64 16.98 41.78 -16.45
N GLY A 65 18.30 41.67 -16.58
CA GLY A 65 19.19 41.46 -15.43
C GLY A 65 20.33 40.52 -15.75
N ALA A 66 21.43 41.08 -16.25
CA ALA A 66 22.66 40.38 -16.57
C ALA A 66 23.34 39.80 -15.32
N ALA A 67 23.63 38.50 -15.37
CA ALA A 67 24.74 37.90 -14.64
C ALA A 67 25.45 36.96 -15.63
N THR A 68 26.71 37.28 -15.90
CA THR A 68 27.59 36.63 -16.87
C THR A 68 27.87 35.18 -16.48
N ALA A 69 27.32 34.22 -17.22
CA ALA A 69 27.68 32.81 -17.15
C ALA A 69 28.56 32.46 -18.36
N GLY A 70 29.71 31.85 -18.09
CA GLY A 70 30.70 31.44 -19.08
C GLY A 70 30.15 30.45 -20.11
N GLU A 71 30.78 30.48 -21.28
CA GLU A 71 30.48 29.61 -22.43
C GLU A 71 30.67 28.14 -22.07
N GLY A 72 29.57 27.42 -21.91
CA GLY A 72 29.51 25.98 -21.95
C GLY A 72 28.34 25.58 -22.84
N THR A 73 28.61 25.03 -24.02
CA THR A 73 27.58 24.45 -24.88
C THR A 73 26.82 23.37 -24.09
N PRO A 74 25.47 23.37 -24.11
CA PRO A 74 24.70 22.33 -23.42
C PRO A 74 25.04 20.98 -24.05
N GLN A 75 25.63 20.06 -23.29
CA GLN A 75 25.75 18.69 -23.77
C GLN A 75 24.35 18.08 -23.93
N PRO A 76 24.10 17.31 -25.00
CA PRO A 76 22.86 16.58 -25.11
C PRO A 76 22.71 15.64 -23.89
N PRO A 77 21.48 15.42 -23.40
CA PRO A 77 21.26 14.52 -22.27
C PRO A 77 21.85 13.15 -22.62
N LYS A 78 22.69 12.61 -21.71
CA LYS A 78 23.21 11.25 -21.85
C LYS A 78 22.03 10.30 -22.05
N GLU A 79 22.00 9.65 -23.20
CA GLU A 79 21.05 8.61 -23.50
C GLU A 79 21.29 7.44 -22.53
N VAL A 80 20.44 7.34 -21.49
CA VAL A 80 20.55 6.27 -20.51
C VAL A 80 20.17 4.97 -21.22
N THR A 81 21.18 4.17 -21.54
CA THR A 81 21.04 2.89 -22.24
C THR A 81 20.48 1.83 -21.29
N LEU A 82 19.26 2.04 -20.78
CA LEU A 82 18.64 1.26 -19.71
C LEU A 82 18.38 -0.21 -20.08
N LEU A 83 18.39 -0.55 -21.38
CA LEU A 83 18.03 -1.86 -21.89
C LEU A 83 19.20 -2.85 -22.03
N LYS A 84 20.47 -2.40 -22.04
CA LYS A 84 21.62 -3.30 -22.21
C LYS A 84 22.12 -3.91 -20.89
N ASP A 85 21.85 -3.25 -19.75
CA ASP A 85 22.27 -3.67 -18.41
C ASP A 85 21.25 -4.57 -17.67
N LEU A 86 20.13 -4.94 -18.31
CA LEU A 86 19.10 -5.79 -17.67
C LEU A 86 19.62 -7.15 -17.20
N ARG A 87 20.75 -7.63 -17.73
CA ARG A 87 21.42 -8.86 -17.29
C ARG A 87 22.15 -8.70 -15.95
N ASN A 88 22.58 -7.49 -15.60
CA ASN A 88 23.24 -7.14 -14.34
C ASN A 88 22.24 -6.77 -13.23
N LEU A 89 20.95 -6.64 -13.53
CA LEU A 89 19.89 -6.40 -12.54
C LEU A 89 19.65 -7.60 -11.59
N ARG A 90 20.17 -8.80 -11.91
CA ARG A 90 20.00 -9.98 -11.05
C ARG A 90 20.65 -9.82 -9.67
N ASP A 91 21.64 -8.95 -9.55
CA ASP A 91 22.39 -8.72 -8.31
C ASP A 91 21.96 -7.45 -7.57
N LEU A 92 20.99 -6.70 -8.11
CA LEU A 92 20.45 -5.53 -7.43
C LEU A 92 19.44 -5.95 -6.37
N LYS A 93 19.60 -5.40 -5.18
CA LYS A 93 18.60 -5.53 -4.11
C LYS A 93 17.37 -4.70 -4.46
N VAL A 94 16.22 -5.36 -4.52
CA VAL A 94 14.93 -4.73 -4.82
C VAL A 94 14.17 -4.50 -3.52
N VAL A 95 13.76 -3.25 -3.31
CA VAL A 95 12.94 -2.85 -2.16
C VAL A 95 11.59 -2.38 -2.67
N ASP A 96 10.51 -3.00 -2.19
CA ASP A 96 9.17 -2.44 -2.35
C ASP A 96 8.88 -1.50 -1.19
N MET A 97 8.88 -0.20 -1.48
CA MET A 97 8.76 0.84 -0.47
C MET A 97 7.32 1.10 0.01
N HIS A 98 6.31 0.41 -0.54
CA HIS A 98 4.92 0.78 -0.33
C HIS A 98 4.00 -0.42 -0.11
N GLN A 99 4.16 -1.10 1.01
CA GLN A 99 3.33 -2.27 1.32
C GLN A 99 2.34 -2.01 2.45
N HIS A 100 1.06 -2.09 2.11
CA HIS A 100 -0.03 -2.03 3.07
C HIS A 100 -0.32 -3.44 3.59
N PHE A 101 -0.44 -3.57 4.91
CA PHE A 101 -0.91 -4.77 5.57
C PHE A 101 -2.25 -4.49 6.26
N GLY A 102 -2.97 -5.56 6.59
CA GLY A 102 -4.26 -5.52 7.27
C GLY A 102 -5.26 -6.45 6.62
N SER A 103 -6.52 -6.31 6.98
CA SER A 103 -7.62 -7.10 6.47
C SER A 103 -8.81 -6.24 6.06
N PHE A 104 -9.75 -6.85 5.34
CA PHE A 104 -11.02 -6.20 5.00
C PHE A 104 -11.77 -5.74 6.25
N GLU A 105 -11.63 -6.45 7.37
CA GLU A 105 -12.23 -6.07 8.65
C GLU A 105 -11.68 -4.76 9.22
N ASP A 106 -10.39 -4.50 8.99
CA ASP A 106 -9.69 -3.32 9.52
C ASP A 106 -9.99 -2.05 8.70
N MET A 107 -10.56 -2.21 7.50
CA MET A 107 -10.89 -1.10 6.61
C MET A 107 -11.98 -0.19 7.17
N GLY A 108 -11.91 1.09 6.79
CA GLY A 108 -12.98 2.05 7.07
C GLY A 108 -14.24 1.76 6.28
N GLU A 109 -15.36 2.33 6.72
CA GLU A 109 -16.69 2.07 6.13
C GLU A 109 -16.75 2.41 4.64
N LEU A 110 -16.10 3.50 4.20
CA LEU A 110 -16.07 3.85 2.78
C LEU A 110 -15.28 2.82 1.95
N GLY A 111 -14.18 2.31 2.50
CA GLY A 111 -13.39 1.28 1.83
C GLY A 111 -14.14 -0.04 1.73
N LYS A 112 -14.80 -0.46 2.81
CA LYS A 112 -15.65 -1.67 2.83
C LYS A 112 -16.76 -1.57 1.80
N LYS A 113 -17.45 -0.42 1.75
CA LYS A 113 -18.52 -0.15 0.78
C LYS A 113 -17.99 -0.22 -0.65
N HIS A 114 -16.91 0.49 -0.95
CA HIS A 114 -16.32 0.52 -2.29
C HIS A 114 -15.94 -0.88 -2.79
N LEU A 115 -15.18 -1.66 -2.01
CA LEU A 115 -14.80 -3.01 -2.44
C LEU A 115 -16.01 -3.96 -2.61
N THR A 116 -17.07 -3.76 -1.83
CA THR A 116 -18.31 -4.54 -1.98
C THR A 116 -19.06 -4.18 -3.27
N GLU A 117 -19.02 -2.91 -3.67
CA GLU A 117 -19.65 -2.42 -4.90
C GLU A 117 -18.88 -2.84 -6.16
N GLU A 118 -17.55 -2.94 -6.10
CA GLU A 118 -16.68 -3.36 -7.21
C GLU A 118 -16.83 -4.83 -7.64
N ILE A 119 -17.40 -5.69 -6.79
CA ILE A 119 -17.71 -7.07 -7.16
C ILE A 119 -19.12 -7.08 -7.77
N PRO A 120 -19.29 -7.27 -9.09
CA PRO A 120 -20.62 -7.32 -9.67
C PRO A 120 -21.32 -8.65 -9.34
N VAL A 121 -22.66 -8.68 -9.47
CA VAL A 121 -23.49 -9.90 -9.59
C VAL A 121 -23.67 -10.79 -8.33
N LEU A 122 -22.81 -10.69 -7.30
CA LEU A 122 -22.96 -11.52 -6.08
C LEU A 122 -23.86 -10.86 -5.00
N PRO A 123 -24.56 -11.63 -4.16
CA PRO A 123 -25.21 -11.09 -2.97
C PRO A 123 -24.19 -10.52 -1.96
N ASP A 124 -24.53 -9.42 -1.29
CA ASP A 124 -23.62 -8.71 -0.36
C ASP A 124 -23.04 -9.57 0.75
N PHE A 125 -23.81 -10.51 1.29
CA PHE A 125 -23.30 -11.41 2.33
C PHE A 125 -22.15 -12.27 1.81
N LEU A 126 -22.24 -12.73 0.55
CA LEU A 126 -21.22 -13.58 -0.07
C LEU A 126 -19.99 -12.75 -0.45
N LYS A 127 -20.19 -11.53 -0.97
CA LYS A 127 -19.10 -10.58 -1.25
C LYS A 127 -18.28 -10.30 0.00
N LYS A 128 -18.94 -9.92 1.10
CA LYS A 128 -18.28 -9.64 2.38
C LYS A 128 -17.57 -10.87 2.92
N PHE A 129 -18.17 -12.05 2.82
CA PHE A 129 -17.52 -13.30 3.21
C PHE A 129 -16.25 -13.58 2.40
N LEU A 130 -16.31 -13.41 1.07
CA LEU A 130 -15.17 -13.62 0.18
C LEU A 130 -14.05 -12.61 0.45
N LEU A 131 -14.36 -11.31 0.52
CA LEU A 131 -13.39 -10.24 0.80
C LEU A 131 -12.71 -10.42 2.17
N LYS A 132 -13.49 -10.76 3.19
CA LYS A 132 -12.99 -11.09 4.52
C LYS A 132 -11.99 -12.25 4.46
N THR A 133 -12.36 -13.31 3.76
CA THR A 133 -11.55 -14.51 3.65
C THR A 133 -10.29 -14.27 2.82
N SER A 134 -10.41 -13.66 1.63
CA SER A 134 -9.30 -13.42 0.71
C SER A 134 -8.26 -12.47 1.29
N SER A 135 -8.70 -11.39 1.96
CA SER A 135 -7.79 -10.38 2.54
C SER A 135 -6.83 -10.99 3.57
N LYS A 136 -7.26 -12.01 4.33
CA LYS A 136 -6.41 -12.75 5.27
C LYS A 136 -5.33 -13.59 4.62
N PHE A 137 -5.46 -13.89 3.34
CA PHE A 137 -4.45 -14.60 2.57
C PHE A 137 -3.56 -13.64 1.79
N THR A 138 -4.12 -12.57 1.21
CA THR A 138 -3.38 -11.69 0.28
C THR A 138 -2.75 -10.47 0.93
N ALA A 139 -3.43 -9.84 1.90
CA ALA A 139 -2.96 -8.63 2.59
C ALA A 139 -2.32 -8.93 3.95
N ALA A 140 -2.34 -10.19 4.39
CA ALA A 140 -1.58 -10.64 5.55
C ALA A 140 -0.09 -10.77 5.19
N PRO A 141 0.83 -10.22 6.01
CA PRO A 141 2.26 -10.29 5.74
C PRO A 141 2.80 -11.70 5.51
N TYR A 142 2.29 -12.65 6.29
CA TYR A 142 2.73 -14.04 6.32
C TYR A 142 1.57 -15.02 6.06
N GLY A 143 0.55 -14.58 5.31
CA GLY A 143 -0.54 -15.45 4.87
C GLY A 143 0.01 -16.62 4.05
N SER A 144 -0.52 -17.83 4.27
CA SER A 144 -0.09 -19.01 3.51
C SER A 144 -0.36 -18.83 2.02
N PHE A 145 0.61 -19.24 1.19
CA PHE A 145 0.60 -19.22 -0.28
C PHE A 145 0.59 -17.85 -0.96
N LEU A 146 -0.27 -16.93 -0.55
CA LEU A 146 -0.52 -15.65 -1.23
C LEU A 146 -0.20 -14.42 -0.38
N GLY A 147 0.34 -14.59 0.82
CA GLY A 147 0.70 -13.48 1.70
C GLY A 147 1.79 -12.60 1.10
N MET A 148 1.95 -11.40 1.66
CA MET A 148 2.88 -10.39 1.14
C MET A 148 4.30 -10.96 0.97
N LYS A 149 4.77 -11.79 1.90
CA LYS A 149 6.09 -12.43 1.82
C LYS A 149 6.23 -13.32 0.57
N GLN A 150 5.21 -14.12 0.26
CA GLN A 150 5.21 -14.97 -0.92
C GLN A 150 5.12 -14.15 -2.20
N GLN A 151 4.27 -13.12 -2.23
CA GLN A 151 4.17 -12.19 -3.37
C GLN A 151 5.52 -11.49 -3.64
N ASN A 152 6.19 -11.03 -2.59
CA ASN A 152 7.55 -10.47 -2.68
C ASN A 152 8.52 -11.48 -3.27
N GLY A 153 8.45 -12.75 -2.84
CA GLY A 153 9.23 -13.83 -3.41
C GLY A 153 8.99 -14.04 -4.91
N PHE A 154 7.73 -14.07 -5.34
CA PHE A 154 7.36 -14.21 -6.76
C PHE A 154 7.82 -13.02 -7.60
N ALA A 155 7.72 -11.81 -7.06
CA ALA A 155 8.16 -10.57 -7.69
C ALA A 155 9.68 -10.32 -7.58
N ARG A 156 10.42 -11.19 -6.87
CA ARG A 156 11.85 -11.04 -6.57
C ARG A 156 12.19 -9.74 -5.84
N ILE A 157 11.32 -9.33 -4.93
CA ILE A 157 11.56 -8.27 -3.96
C ILE A 157 12.36 -8.87 -2.79
N ASP A 158 13.51 -8.26 -2.48
CA ASP A 158 14.36 -8.68 -1.36
C ASP A 158 13.78 -8.25 -0.02
N VAL A 159 13.34 -6.98 0.06
CA VAL A 159 12.83 -6.35 1.28
C VAL A 159 11.54 -5.57 0.98
N GLY A 160 10.50 -5.82 1.76
CA GLY A 160 9.27 -5.03 1.75
C GLY A 160 9.25 -3.99 2.86
N VAL A 161 8.74 -2.79 2.58
CA VAL A 161 8.49 -1.76 3.59
C VAL A 161 7.02 -1.80 3.98
N MET A 162 6.75 -2.33 5.17
CA MET A 162 5.42 -2.34 5.76
C MET A 162 5.07 -0.98 6.33
N LEU A 163 3.83 -0.57 6.14
CA LEU A 163 3.39 0.79 6.46
C LEU A 163 2.32 0.73 7.54
N SER A 164 2.57 1.36 8.68
CA SER A 164 1.44 1.72 9.55
C SER A 164 0.72 2.94 8.96
N VAL A 165 -0.60 2.93 9.03
CA VAL A 165 -1.49 3.83 8.28
C VAL A 165 -2.67 4.20 9.16
N TYR A 166 -3.02 5.48 9.14
CA TYR A 166 -4.18 6.02 9.85
C TYR A 166 -5.13 6.68 8.84
N ALA A 167 -5.99 5.87 8.24
CA ALA A 167 -7.00 6.30 7.27
C ALA A 167 -8.39 5.77 7.68
N PRO A 168 -8.89 6.14 8.88
CA PRO A 168 -10.02 5.46 9.54
C PRO A 168 -11.32 5.45 8.72
N LYS A 169 -11.53 6.45 7.86
CA LYS A 169 -12.74 6.54 7.02
C LYS A 169 -12.65 5.66 5.76
N THR A 170 -11.44 5.37 5.26
CA THR A 170 -11.20 4.75 3.95
C THR A 170 -10.52 3.39 4.09
N TRP A 171 -9.18 3.36 4.07
CA TRP A 171 -8.41 2.11 4.05
C TRP A 171 -8.20 1.49 5.43
N GLY A 172 -8.63 2.16 6.51
CA GLY A 172 -8.58 1.64 7.86
C GLY A 172 -7.39 2.11 8.68
N ILE A 173 -7.15 1.42 9.78
CA ILE A 173 -6.02 1.67 10.68
C ILE A 173 -5.13 0.43 10.72
N ALA A 174 -3.91 0.58 10.19
CA ALA A 174 -2.81 -0.34 10.44
C ALA A 174 -1.93 0.31 11.52
N SER A 175 -2.11 -0.06 12.78
CA SER A 175 -1.47 0.63 13.90
C SER A 175 0.04 0.39 13.98
N GLN A 176 0.76 1.29 14.65
CA GLN A 176 2.18 1.11 14.98
C GLN A 176 2.43 -0.17 15.79
N GLU A 177 1.52 -0.51 16.72
CA GLU A 177 1.60 -1.76 17.48
C GLU A 177 1.49 -2.99 16.57
N SER A 178 0.56 -2.97 15.61
CA SER A 178 0.42 -4.07 14.65
C SER A 178 1.63 -4.17 13.72
N LEU A 179 2.22 -3.03 13.33
CA LEU A 179 3.47 -3.00 12.56
C LEU A 179 4.59 -3.71 13.33
N ILE A 180 4.84 -3.33 14.58
CA ILE A 180 5.88 -3.96 15.42
C ILE A 180 5.65 -5.46 15.53
N LYS A 181 4.42 -5.90 15.84
CA LYS A 181 4.07 -7.34 15.91
C LYS A 181 4.43 -8.10 14.63
N HIS A 182 4.24 -7.49 13.46
CA HIS A 182 4.62 -8.12 12.20
C HIS A 182 6.13 -8.11 11.94
N LEU A 183 6.84 -7.07 12.37
CA LEU A 183 8.30 -6.99 12.23
C LEU A 183 9.02 -7.98 13.15
N GLU A 184 8.48 -8.22 14.35
CA GLU A 184 8.99 -9.18 15.34
C GLU A 184 8.62 -10.63 15.05
N ASP A 185 7.70 -10.88 14.12
CA ASP A 185 7.31 -12.24 13.75
C ASP A 185 8.54 -13.02 13.25
N PRO A 186 8.84 -14.22 13.79
CA PRO A 186 10.01 -15.00 13.38
C PRO A 186 10.07 -15.29 11.87
N ARG A 187 8.91 -15.31 11.19
CA ARG A 187 8.82 -15.51 9.74
C ARG A 187 9.33 -14.31 8.94
N ASN A 188 9.58 -13.16 9.58
CA ASN A 188 10.23 -12.00 8.97
C ASN A 188 11.69 -12.29 8.62
N ILE A 189 12.33 -13.27 9.25
CA ILE A 189 13.75 -13.55 9.02
C ILE A 189 13.91 -14.62 7.92
N ARG A 190 14.80 -14.35 6.97
CA ARG A 190 15.30 -15.31 5.98
C ARG A 190 16.81 -15.18 5.91
N ASP A 191 17.51 -16.31 6.11
CA ASP A 191 18.97 -16.37 6.08
C ASP A 191 19.64 -15.34 7.01
N GLY A 192 19.05 -15.10 8.18
CA GLY A 192 19.55 -14.13 9.16
C GLY A 192 19.22 -12.66 8.86
N HIS A 193 18.50 -12.37 7.78
CA HIS A 193 18.13 -11.00 7.40
C HIS A 193 16.61 -10.77 7.44
N PRO A 194 16.15 -9.57 7.82
CA PRO A 194 14.73 -9.23 7.76
C PRO A 194 14.27 -9.10 6.29
N GLN A 195 13.12 -9.68 5.99
CA GLN A 195 12.43 -9.55 4.70
C GLN A 195 11.48 -8.35 4.67
N PHE A 196 11.16 -7.82 5.84
CA PHE A 196 10.39 -6.61 6.01
C PHE A 196 11.02 -5.66 7.01
N VAL A 197 10.95 -4.39 6.66
CA VAL A 197 11.19 -3.24 7.54
C VAL A 197 9.91 -2.39 7.59
N GLY A 198 9.83 -1.47 8.54
CA GLY A 198 8.64 -0.68 8.77
C GLY A 198 8.83 0.82 8.55
N PHE A 199 7.82 1.48 8.00
CA PHE A 199 7.62 2.91 8.20
C PHE A 199 6.47 3.16 9.18
N SER A 200 6.75 4.00 10.16
CA SER A 200 5.76 4.44 11.14
C SER A 200 4.84 5.51 10.54
N GLY A 201 3.53 5.29 10.59
CA GLY A 201 2.51 6.29 10.31
C GLY A 201 2.21 7.08 11.57
N VAL A 202 1.67 8.29 11.39
CA VAL A 202 1.26 9.16 12.50
C VAL A 202 -0.25 9.30 12.50
N ASN A 203 -0.90 9.07 13.64
CA ASN A 203 -2.32 9.36 13.77
C ASN A 203 -2.52 10.87 13.89
N MET A 204 -3.10 11.48 12.86
CA MET A 204 -3.37 12.91 12.81
C MET A 204 -4.86 13.25 12.81
N THR A 205 -5.73 12.30 13.16
CA THR A 205 -7.20 12.44 13.05
C THR A 205 -7.77 13.52 13.97
N ASP A 206 -7.24 13.63 15.19
CA ASP A 206 -7.64 14.61 16.22
C ASP A 206 -6.42 15.36 16.73
N TRP A 207 -5.66 15.94 15.79
CA TRP A 207 -4.31 16.42 16.05
C TRP A 207 -4.24 17.45 17.19
N ASP A 208 -5.18 18.40 17.22
CA ASP A 208 -5.16 19.49 18.19
C ASP A 208 -5.29 19.00 19.65
N ASN A 209 -5.92 17.84 19.87
CA ASN A 209 -6.08 17.24 21.19
C ASN A 209 -5.12 16.07 21.48
N SER A 210 -4.49 15.49 20.45
CA SER A 210 -3.72 14.24 20.58
C SER A 210 -2.28 14.31 20.08
N LYS A 211 -1.80 15.49 19.68
CA LYS A 211 -0.43 15.70 19.18
C LYS A 211 0.64 15.07 20.07
N GLU A 212 0.61 15.35 21.37
CA GLU A 212 1.61 14.89 22.33
C GLU A 212 1.65 13.36 22.38
N ILE A 213 0.47 12.72 22.39
CA ILE A 213 0.34 11.26 22.37
C ILE A 213 0.82 10.69 21.03
N ALA A 214 0.48 11.32 19.91
CA ALA A 214 0.89 10.88 18.58
C ALA A 214 2.42 10.93 18.41
N ILE A 215 3.06 12.00 18.88
CA ILE A 215 4.52 12.17 18.84
C ILE A 215 5.23 11.23 19.81
N ALA A 216 4.68 10.99 21.00
CA ALA A 216 5.22 10.01 21.95
C ALA A 216 5.18 8.59 21.37
N ASN A 217 4.05 8.19 20.77
CA ASN A 217 3.92 6.90 20.11
C ASN A 217 4.87 6.75 18.92
N LEU A 218 4.98 7.79 18.09
CA LEU A 218 5.94 7.83 16.99
C LEU A 218 7.37 7.61 17.50
N SER A 219 7.79 8.38 18.51
CA SER A 219 9.12 8.27 19.11
C SER A 219 9.41 6.87 19.63
N LYS A 220 8.47 6.29 20.39
CA LYS A 220 8.57 4.91 20.90
C LYS A 220 8.69 3.88 19.77
N THR A 221 7.95 4.06 18.68
CA THR A 221 7.99 3.13 17.54
C THR A 221 9.29 3.23 16.77
N LEU A 222 9.87 4.43 16.65
CA LEU A 222 11.17 4.65 16.00
C LEU A 222 12.36 4.10 16.78
N GLU A 223 12.19 3.74 18.06
CA GLU A 223 13.22 3.01 18.82
C GLU A 223 13.36 1.55 18.36
N HIS A 224 12.37 1.01 17.65
CA HIS A 224 12.42 -0.36 17.15
C HIS A 224 13.38 -0.47 15.94
N PRO A 225 14.37 -1.38 15.95
CA PRO A 225 15.46 -1.40 14.96
C PRO A 225 15.04 -1.70 13.52
N LEU A 226 13.88 -2.34 13.35
CA LEU A 226 13.31 -2.61 12.02
C LEU A 226 12.36 -1.51 11.52
N VAL A 227 12.13 -0.45 12.30
CA VAL A 227 11.38 0.73 11.84
C VAL A 227 12.37 1.76 11.35
N VAL A 228 12.40 1.98 10.04
CA VAL A 228 13.49 2.70 9.34
C VAL A 228 13.02 4.00 8.67
N GLY A 229 11.83 4.49 9.02
CA GLY A 229 11.28 5.71 8.44
C GLY A 229 9.87 6.03 8.90
N ILE A 230 9.34 7.12 8.38
CA ILE A 230 8.00 7.63 8.67
C ILE A 230 7.22 7.71 7.36
N LYS A 231 5.98 7.23 7.34
CA LYS A 231 5.06 7.44 6.22
C LYS A 231 3.99 8.44 6.59
N LEU A 232 3.84 9.46 5.75
CA LEU A 232 2.75 10.42 5.82
C LEU A 232 1.89 10.34 4.55
N ALA A 233 0.59 10.46 4.70
CA ALA A 233 -0.35 10.46 3.58
C ALA A 233 -1.31 11.63 3.76
N PHE A 234 -0.99 12.76 3.13
CA PHE A 234 -1.67 14.02 3.40
C PHE A 234 -3.15 13.98 3.04
N ILE A 235 -3.55 13.17 2.04
CA ILE A 235 -4.95 13.11 1.61
C ILE A 235 -5.84 12.43 2.64
N HIS A 236 -5.27 11.49 3.42
CA HIS A 236 -5.95 10.84 4.53
C HIS A 236 -6.00 11.74 5.77
N ASN A 237 -4.97 12.56 5.96
CA ASN A 237 -4.86 13.49 7.09
C ASN A 237 -5.57 14.83 6.82
N ASN A 238 -5.97 15.10 5.57
CA ASN A 238 -6.61 16.33 5.11
C ASN A 238 -5.83 17.62 5.41
N PHE A 239 -4.50 17.53 5.40
CA PHE A 239 -3.60 18.66 5.64
C PHE A 239 -2.75 18.90 4.40
N ALA A 240 -2.41 20.16 4.09
CA ALA A 240 -1.53 20.47 2.97
C ALA A 240 -0.07 20.21 3.38
N LEU A 241 0.84 19.92 2.44
CA LEU A 241 2.24 19.59 2.74
C LEU A 241 3.02 20.71 3.44
N ASP A 242 2.61 21.97 3.24
CA ASP A 242 3.12 23.19 3.86
C ASP A 242 2.51 23.48 5.24
N ASP A 243 1.73 22.55 5.80
CA ASP A 243 1.06 22.74 7.08
C ASP A 243 2.00 22.44 8.27
N ARG A 244 2.13 23.41 9.17
CA ARG A 244 3.02 23.35 10.36
C ARG A 244 2.69 22.23 11.34
N ARG A 245 1.54 21.56 11.22
CA ARG A 245 1.26 20.34 12.00
C ARG A 245 2.28 19.22 11.70
N TYR A 246 3.04 19.31 10.60
CA TYR A 246 4.13 18.37 10.32
C TYR A 246 5.45 18.69 11.05
N ASP A 247 5.68 19.93 11.50
CA ASP A 247 6.93 20.35 12.17
C ASP A 247 7.40 19.37 13.27
N PRO A 248 6.57 19.00 14.27
CA PRO A 248 7.02 18.08 15.33
C PRO A 248 7.30 16.66 14.81
N ILE A 249 6.69 16.24 13.70
CA ILE A 249 6.96 14.95 13.05
C ILE A 249 8.34 15.00 12.39
N TYR A 250 8.66 16.09 11.68
CA TYR A 250 9.97 16.30 11.07
C TYR A 250 11.09 16.42 12.11
N GLN A 251 10.84 17.15 13.20
CA GLN A 251 11.77 17.22 14.34
C GLN A 251 12.02 15.84 14.95
N THR A 252 10.97 15.02 15.07
CA THR A 252 11.11 13.64 15.54
C THR A 252 11.90 12.80 14.54
N ALA A 253 11.64 12.92 13.24
CA ALA A 253 12.39 12.23 12.19
C ALA A 253 13.89 12.57 12.26
N ALA A 254 14.22 13.86 12.40
CA ALA A 254 15.59 14.34 12.54
C ALA A 254 16.26 13.80 13.81
N LYS A 255 15.55 13.80 14.95
CA LYS A 255 16.05 13.24 16.22
C LYS A 255 16.49 11.78 16.09
N TYR A 256 15.70 10.97 15.39
CA TYR A 256 15.98 9.53 15.20
C TYR A 256 16.82 9.25 13.93
N GLY A 257 17.15 10.26 13.13
CA GLY A 257 17.94 10.10 11.90
C GLY A 257 17.24 9.28 10.82
N VAL A 258 15.90 9.34 10.74
CA VAL A 258 15.10 8.54 9.80
C VAL A 258 14.46 9.38 8.70
N PRO A 259 14.28 8.84 7.48
CA PRO A 259 13.62 9.53 6.39
C PRO A 259 12.10 9.65 6.60
N VAL A 260 11.50 10.65 5.94
CA VAL A 260 10.05 10.82 5.83
C VAL A 260 9.61 10.60 4.39
N TYR A 261 8.67 9.68 4.19
CA TYR A 261 8.06 9.36 2.92
C TYR A 261 6.65 9.93 2.86
N HIS A 262 6.45 10.90 1.94
CA HIS A 262 5.14 11.48 1.67
C HIS A 262 4.43 10.75 0.52
N HIS A 263 3.25 10.23 0.80
CA HIS A 263 2.32 9.77 -0.22
C HIS A 263 1.49 10.96 -0.72
N ILE A 264 1.68 11.28 -2.01
CA ILE A 264 1.07 12.46 -2.63
C ILE A 264 -0.10 12.17 -3.59
N GLY A 265 -0.47 10.90 -3.74
CA GLY A 265 -1.53 10.48 -4.65
C GLY A 265 -2.92 10.72 -4.08
N SER A 266 -3.89 10.92 -4.97
CA SER A 266 -5.30 10.82 -4.60
C SER A 266 -5.72 9.35 -4.42
N THR A 267 -6.59 9.08 -3.46
CA THR A 267 -7.23 7.77 -3.31
C THR A 267 -8.58 7.74 -4.05
N PRO A 268 -9.03 6.59 -4.59
CA PRO A 268 -10.36 6.44 -5.18
C PRO A 268 -11.50 6.96 -4.28
N LEU A 269 -11.29 6.94 -2.96
CA LEU A 269 -12.30 7.25 -1.94
C LEU A 269 -12.25 8.69 -1.41
N GLN A 270 -11.18 9.41 -1.70
CA GLN A 270 -11.02 10.83 -1.34
C GLN A 270 -10.24 11.46 -2.48
N LYS A 271 -10.94 12.05 -3.45
CA LYS A 271 -10.29 12.74 -4.56
C LYS A 271 -10.21 14.22 -4.23
N LEU A 272 -9.20 14.88 -4.78
CA LEU A 272 -9.16 16.35 -4.75
C LEU A 272 -10.38 16.94 -5.48
N SER A 273 -10.92 16.26 -6.50
CA SER A 273 -12.13 16.68 -7.20
C SER A 273 -13.36 16.83 -6.30
N ASP A 274 -13.41 16.07 -5.20
CA ASP A 274 -14.56 16.02 -4.30
C ASP A 274 -14.56 17.18 -3.29
N LYS A 275 -13.49 17.97 -3.25
CA LYS A 275 -13.30 19.13 -2.35
C LYS A 275 -13.81 20.43 -2.99
N THR A 276 -14.13 21.41 -2.14
CA THR A 276 -14.44 22.77 -2.59
C THR A 276 -13.26 23.41 -3.30
N GLU A 277 -13.46 24.44 -4.13
CA GLU A 277 -12.34 25.09 -4.83
C GLU A 277 -11.33 25.70 -3.87
N ALA A 278 -11.78 26.28 -2.76
CA ALA A 278 -10.91 26.83 -1.72
C ALA A 278 -10.02 25.74 -1.08
N GLU A 279 -10.59 24.57 -0.79
CA GLU A 279 -9.81 23.43 -0.28
C GLU A 279 -8.86 22.88 -1.34
N ARG A 280 -9.31 22.73 -2.60
CA ARG A 280 -8.45 22.29 -3.70
C ARG A 280 -7.24 23.19 -3.85
N GLU A 281 -7.45 24.51 -3.80
CA GLU A 281 -6.36 25.48 -3.91
C GLU A 281 -5.40 25.42 -2.73
N LYS A 282 -5.90 25.11 -1.53
CA LYS A 282 -5.04 24.81 -0.38
C LYS A 282 -4.13 23.60 -0.65
N PHE A 283 -4.62 22.52 -1.25
CA PHE A 283 -3.78 21.38 -1.60
C PHE A 283 -2.89 21.62 -2.82
N ARG A 284 -3.33 22.41 -3.82
CA ARG A 284 -2.54 22.65 -5.05
C ARG A 284 -1.32 23.53 -4.79
N ARG A 285 -1.47 24.60 -3.99
CA ARG A 285 -0.35 25.50 -3.68
C ARG A 285 0.83 24.78 -3.04
N THR A 286 0.55 23.69 -2.34
CA THR A 286 1.52 22.88 -1.63
C THR A 286 2.49 22.13 -2.55
N TYR A 287 2.28 22.15 -3.87
CA TYR A 287 3.24 21.62 -4.86
C TYR A 287 4.13 22.71 -5.45
N LEU A 288 3.86 23.98 -5.14
CA LEU A 288 4.63 25.11 -5.62
C LEU A 288 5.75 25.41 -4.63
N VAL A 289 6.95 25.60 -5.17
CA VAL A 289 8.20 25.73 -4.40
C VAL A 289 8.12 26.92 -3.44
N GLU A 290 7.51 28.03 -3.85
CA GLU A 290 7.37 29.25 -3.07
C GLU A 290 6.52 29.10 -1.79
N PHE A 291 5.68 28.05 -1.70
CA PHE A 291 4.92 27.73 -0.48
C PHE A 291 5.59 26.62 0.33
N LEU A 292 6.31 25.71 -0.32
CA LEU A 292 7.00 24.59 0.33
C LEU A 292 8.29 24.99 1.03
N GLU A 293 9.19 25.72 0.36
CA GLU A 293 10.50 26.04 0.92
C GLU A 293 10.42 26.81 2.24
N PRO A 294 9.55 27.83 2.40
CA PRO A 294 9.44 28.54 3.68
C PRO A 294 8.79 27.71 4.81
N ALA A 295 8.05 26.65 4.45
CA ALA A 295 7.36 25.79 5.41
C ALA A 295 8.28 24.72 6.02
N ILE A 296 9.42 24.44 5.39
CA ILE A 296 10.44 23.51 5.89
C ILE A 296 11.44 24.33 6.73
N GLN A 297 11.29 24.31 8.06
CA GLN A 297 12.20 24.98 9.01
C GLN A 297 13.06 23.98 9.78
#